data_AF-A0A1D9ML30-F1
#
_entry.id   AF-A0A1D9ML30-F1
#
_cell.length_a   1.000
_cell.length_b   1.000
_cell.length_c   1.000
_cell.angle_alpha   90.00
_cell.angle_beta   90.00
_cell.angle_gamma   90.00
#
_symmetry.space_group_name_H-M   'P 1'
#
loop_
_entity.id
_entity.type
_entity.pdbx_description
1 polymer ?
#
loop_
_entity_poly.entity_id
_entity_poly.type
_entity_poly.pdbx_seq_one_letter_code
_entity_poly.pdbx_strand_id
1 'polypeptide(L)'
;MGFWSRLLSLENPDTVDKSMKNIPIRGEIGYYGLEDWWLHELNESERKLIINTYKPMGTSNSKSTLLMNEVKSSQTTAFWLSVLAGWFKPNDPEQSRLILKIADKAWQVKDDLSPATGDDAIFSKHLALGALAEIYYRFRENPLLLERCIAAARMQVEMQSEAMKAHIRQEKRLAAPGKKNQPIIYPSHKGFKRLAIILEKEKRYEDALELLEEAATSKWDGDWDKRIERIKKKARSQKC
;
A
#
# COMPACT_ATOMS: atom_id res chain seq x y z
N MET A 1 37.82 -50.96 -7.83
CA MET A 1 36.49 -51.45 -8.24
C MET A 1 35.94 -52.27 -7.08
N GLY A 2 34.75 -52.13 -6.51
CA GLY A 2 33.55 -51.28 -6.65
C GLY A 2 32.70 -51.59 -5.39
N PHE A 3 32.11 -50.58 -4.77
CA PHE A 3 30.66 -50.29 -4.78
C PHE A 3 29.79 -51.22 -3.90
N TRP A 4 28.83 -50.60 -3.20
CA TRP A 4 27.93 -51.09 -2.11
C TRP A 4 28.55 -50.98 -0.70
N SER A 5 28.01 -50.25 0.28
CA SER A 5 26.61 -49.99 0.60
C SER A 5 26.39 -48.69 1.40
N ARG A 6 25.18 -48.13 1.22
CA ARG A 6 24.45 -47.08 1.94
C ARG A 6 24.93 -46.72 3.36
N LEU A 7 24.95 -45.41 3.66
CA LEU A 7 24.13 -44.87 4.74
C LEU A 7 23.78 -43.40 4.51
N LEU A 8 22.49 -43.11 4.63
CA LEU A 8 21.90 -41.79 4.73
C LEU A 8 22.62 -40.98 5.82
N SER A 9 23.33 -39.92 5.45
CA SER A 9 23.56 -38.81 6.35
C SER A 9 22.63 -37.70 5.90
N LEU A 10 21.63 -37.45 6.75
CA LEU A 10 20.75 -36.30 6.75
C LEU A 10 21.55 -35.04 6.39
N GLU A 11 21.27 -34.47 5.22
CA GLU A 11 21.68 -33.09 4.94
C GLU A 11 20.97 -32.21 5.97
N ASN A 12 21.78 -31.64 6.85
CA ASN A 12 21.34 -30.82 7.96
C ASN A 12 20.75 -29.50 7.41
N PRO A 13 19.46 -29.19 7.65
CA PRO A 13 18.83 -27.96 7.18
C PRO A 13 19.47 -26.68 7.77
N ASP A 14 20.33 -26.81 8.80
CA ASP A 14 20.98 -25.71 9.49
C ASP A 14 22.22 -25.12 8.77
N THR A 15 22.59 -25.62 7.59
CA THR A 15 23.79 -25.12 6.88
C THR A 15 23.54 -23.92 5.97
N VAL A 16 22.28 -23.54 5.73
CA VAL A 16 21.93 -22.35 4.92
C VAL A 16 21.80 -21.06 5.76
N ASP A 17 21.61 -21.16 7.08
CA ASP A 17 21.28 -20.05 7.99
C ASP A 17 22.46 -19.16 8.43
N LYS A 18 23.72 -19.52 8.13
CA LYS A 18 24.88 -18.73 8.59
C LYS A 18 25.39 -17.66 7.62
N SER A 19 25.02 -17.71 6.35
CA SER A 19 25.60 -16.79 5.34
C SER A 19 24.90 -15.44 5.22
N MET A 20 23.69 -15.28 5.77
CA MET A 20 22.92 -14.02 5.72
C MET A 20 22.98 -13.19 7.02
N LYS A 21 23.53 -13.73 8.12
CA LYS A 21 23.49 -13.09 9.46
C LYS A 21 24.42 -11.89 9.63
N ASN A 22 25.36 -11.63 8.72
CA ASN A 22 26.42 -10.61 8.91
C ASN A 22 26.54 -9.57 7.79
N ILE A 23 25.61 -9.51 6.83
CA ILE A 23 25.61 -8.45 5.82
C ILE A 23 24.68 -7.35 6.31
N PRO A 24 25.16 -6.10 6.52
CA PRO A 24 24.28 -4.98 6.82
C PRO A 24 23.23 -4.86 5.73
N ILE A 25 21.96 -5.00 6.09
CA ILE A 25 20.86 -4.78 5.15
C ILE A 25 20.80 -3.27 4.91
N ARG A 26 21.14 -2.86 3.68
CA ARG A 26 21.02 -1.48 3.20
C ARG A 26 19.82 -1.41 2.25
N GLY A 27 19.90 -0.64 1.18
CA GLY A 27 18.81 -0.57 0.20
C GLY A 27 17.57 0.07 0.78
N GLU A 28 16.44 -0.22 0.14
CA GLU A 28 15.12 0.17 0.65
C GLU A 28 14.81 -0.47 2.00
N ILE A 29 15.16 -1.74 2.21
CA ILE A 29 14.85 -2.42 3.47
C ILE A 29 15.53 -1.70 4.65
N GLY A 30 16.82 -1.37 4.53
CA GLY A 30 17.52 -0.61 5.56
C GLY A 30 17.07 0.85 5.65
N TYR A 31 16.79 1.51 4.51
CA TYR A 31 16.31 2.89 4.49
C TYR A 31 15.00 3.09 5.26
N TYR A 32 14.09 2.12 5.18
CA TYR A 32 12.79 2.16 5.85
C TYR A 32 12.80 1.52 7.26
N GLY A 33 13.95 1.06 7.76
CA GLY A 33 14.06 0.43 9.08
C GLY A 33 13.32 -0.91 9.17
N LEU A 34 13.34 -1.70 8.10
CA LEU A 34 12.57 -2.94 7.94
C LEU A 34 13.42 -4.22 8.07
N GLU A 35 14.65 -4.11 8.59
CA GLU A 35 15.59 -5.22 8.70
C GLU A 35 15.02 -6.38 9.53
N ASP A 36 14.45 -6.08 10.70
CA ASP A 36 13.87 -7.11 11.58
C ASP A 36 12.68 -7.81 10.93
N TRP A 37 11.80 -7.04 10.28
CA TRP A 37 10.68 -7.58 9.52
C TRP A 37 11.17 -8.50 8.39
N TRP A 38 12.17 -8.06 7.65
CA TRP A 38 12.75 -8.80 6.54
C TRP A 38 13.40 -10.11 6.98
N LEU A 39 14.14 -10.10 8.09
CA LEU A 39 14.88 -11.25 8.58
C LEU A 39 14.02 -12.23 9.37
N HIS A 40 13.08 -11.73 10.17
CA HIS A 40 12.39 -12.52 11.19
C HIS A 40 10.90 -12.75 10.92
N GLU A 41 10.22 -11.85 10.20
CA GLU A 41 8.78 -11.99 9.91
C GLU A 41 8.51 -12.61 8.52
N LEU A 42 9.45 -12.42 7.58
CA LEU A 42 9.45 -13.08 6.29
C LEU A 42 10.24 -14.39 6.32
N ASN A 43 9.75 -15.40 5.62
CA ASN A 43 10.51 -16.63 5.37
C ASN A 43 11.38 -16.50 4.10
N GLU A 44 12.20 -17.52 3.83
CA GLU A 44 13.12 -17.50 2.69
C GLU A 44 12.41 -17.48 1.32
N SER A 45 11.30 -18.21 1.17
CA SER A 45 10.57 -18.24 -0.10
C SER A 45 9.92 -16.88 -0.39
N GLU A 46 9.33 -16.25 0.63
CA GLU A 46 8.75 -14.91 0.58
C GLU A 46 9.82 -13.86 0.19
N ARG A 47 10.99 -13.88 0.83
CA ARG A 47 12.10 -12.98 0.47
C ARG A 47 12.56 -13.18 -0.98
N LYS A 48 12.74 -14.43 -1.42
CA LYS A 48 13.10 -14.75 -2.81
C LYS A 48 12.05 -14.26 -3.79
N LEU A 49 10.77 -14.44 -3.47
CA LEU A 49 9.66 -13.96 -4.27
C LEU A 49 9.67 -12.43 -4.37
N ILE A 50 9.87 -11.71 -3.26
CA ILE A 50 10.02 -10.25 -3.30
C ILE A 50 11.17 -9.82 -4.21
N ILE A 51 12.35 -10.41 -4.03
CA ILE A 51 13.53 -10.07 -4.85
C ILE A 51 13.28 -10.31 -6.34
N ASN A 52 12.61 -11.40 -6.71
CA ASN A 52 12.39 -11.76 -8.11
C ASN A 52 11.28 -10.96 -8.78
N THR A 53 10.27 -10.52 -8.03
CA THR A 53 9.09 -9.83 -8.55
C THR A 53 9.22 -8.31 -8.54
N TYR A 54 9.79 -7.73 -7.48
CA TYR A 54 9.84 -6.28 -7.31
C TYR A 54 10.93 -5.66 -8.19
N LYS A 55 10.54 -4.92 -9.23
CA LYS A 55 11.45 -4.31 -10.21
C LYS A 55 11.07 -2.85 -10.49
N PRO A 56 11.27 -1.93 -9.54
CA PRO A 56 10.89 -0.53 -9.72
C PRO A 56 11.61 0.08 -10.93
N MET A 57 10.96 1.03 -11.59
CA MET A 57 11.45 1.61 -12.86
C MET A 57 12.90 2.11 -12.74
N GLY A 58 13.71 1.82 -13.76
CA GLY A 58 15.12 2.23 -13.81
C GLY A 58 16.10 1.27 -13.12
N THR A 59 15.64 0.12 -12.60
CA THR A 59 16.51 -0.86 -11.93
C THR A 59 16.68 -2.12 -12.77
N SER A 60 17.93 -2.46 -13.12
CA SER A 60 18.29 -3.72 -13.79
C SER A 60 18.53 -4.87 -12.79
N ASN A 61 18.74 -4.55 -11.51
CA ASN A 61 19.02 -5.51 -10.44
C ASN A 61 18.24 -5.18 -9.16
N SER A 62 17.07 -5.81 -8.99
CA SER A 62 16.15 -5.63 -7.85
C SER A 62 16.80 -5.95 -6.49
N LYS A 63 17.67 -6.97 -6.44
CA LYS A 63 18.39 -7.35 -5.21
C LYS A 63 19.28 -6.21 -4.72
N SER A 64 19.95 -5.50 -5.64
CA SER A 64 20.80 -4.38 -5.28
C SER A 64 20.00 -3.19 -4.74
N THR A 65 18.86 -2.86 -5.34
CA THR A 65 17.98 -1.78 -4.84
C THR A 65 17.40 -2.09 -3.47
N LEU A 66 16.91 -3.31 -3.27
CA LEU A 66 16.27 -3.70 -2.02
C LEU A 66 17.24 -3.78 -0.84
N LEU A 67 18.47 -4.25 -1.06
CA LEU A 67 19.35 -4.70 0.04
C LEU A 67 20.72 -4.02 0.10
N MET A 68 21.17 -3.31 -0.94
CA MET A 68 22.58 -2.90 -1.04
C MET A 68 22.79 -1.41 -1.31
N ASN A 69 22.06 -0.85 -2.27
CA ASN A 69 22.28 0.52 -2.74
C ASN A 69 21.83 1.55 -1.71
N GLU A 70 22.43 2.73 -1.72
CA GLU A 70 21.83 3.86 -1.00
C GLU A 70 20.59 4.33 -1.75
N VAL A 71 19.50 4.51 -1.01
CA VAL A 71 18.21 4.94 -1.53
C VAL A 71 17.80 6.23 -0.84
N LYS A 72 17.14 7.11 -1.60
CA LYS A 72 16.45 8.28 -1.06
C LYS A 72 15.04 8.26 -1.59
N SER A 73 14.08 8.46 -0.70
CA SER A 73 12.66 8.47 -1.02
C SER A 73 11.93 9.46 -0.12
N SER A 74 10.93 10.14 -0.67
CA SER A 74 10.04 11.02 0.08
C SER A 74 8.81 10.28 0.64
N GLN A 75 8.78 8.95 0.55
CA GLN A 75 7.65 8.14 1.01
C GLN A 75 7.81 7.72 2.47
N THR A 76 6.69 7.60 3.18
CA THR A 76 6.61 6.90 4.47
C THR A 76 6.82 5.41 4.26
N THR A 77 7.30 4.72 5.29
CA THR A 77 7.45 3.25 5.26
C THR A 77 6.14 2.54 4.91
N ALA A 78 5.02 2.99 5.48
CA ALA A 78 3.70 2.43 5.20
C ALA A 78 3.29 2.53 3.73
N PHE A 79 3.60 3.65 3.06
CA PHE A 79 3.26 3.83 1.66
C PHE A 79 4.13 2.95 0.77
N TRP A 80 5.43 2.90 1.02
CA TRP A 80 6.34 2.04 0.26
C TRP A 80 5.94 0.57 0.37
N LEU A 81 5.63 0.07 1.56
CA LEU A 81 5.13 -1.30 1.76
C LEU A 81 3.82 -1.53 0.98
N SER A 82 2.90 -0.56 0.98
CA SER A 82 1.65 -0.67 0.23
C SER A 82 1.88 -0.70 -1.30
N VAL A 83 2.87 0.05 -1.79
CA VAL A 83 3.31 -0.01 -3.19
C VAL A 83 3.93 -1.36 -3.49
N LEU A 84 4.81 -1.88 -2.63
CA LEU A 84 5.44 -3.20 -2.75
C LEU A 84 4.38 -4.30 -2.86
N ALA A 85 3.36 -4.29 -2.00
CA ALA A 85 2.25 -5.24 -2.06
C ALA A 85 1.53 -5.24 -3.42
N GLY A 86 1.50 -4.09 -4.11
CA GLY A 86 0.89 -3.94 -5.44
C GLY A 86 1.57 -4.71 -6.57
N TRP A 87 2.80 -5.20 -6.37
CA TRP A 87 3.56 -5.95 -7.38
C TRP A 87 3.14 -7.42 -7.51
N PHE A 88 2.38 -7.93 -6.54
CA PHE A 88 2.04 -9.35 -6.45
C PHE A 88 0.63 -9.63 -6.95
N LYS A 89 0.41 -10.87 -7.40
CA LYS A 89 -0.85 -11.31 -7.99
C LYS A 89 -1.79 -11.86 -6.91
N PRO A 90 -2.97 -11.26 -6.71
CA PRO A 90 -3.89 -11.69 -5.66
C PRO A 90 -4.58 -13.03 -5.93
N ASN A 91 -4.62 -13.48 -7.18
CA ASN A 91 -5.25 -14.76 -7.56
C ASN A 91 -4.32 -15.96 -7.32
N ASP A 92 -3.05 -15.71 -6.99
CA ASP A 92 -2.09 -16.74 -6.63
C ASP A 92 -2.08 -16.94 -5.10
N PRO A 93 -2.27 -18.16 -4.58
CA PRO A 93 -2.37 -18.40 -3.13
C PRO A 93 -1.12 -18.07 -2.31
N GLU A 94 0.08 -18.19 -2.88
CA GLU A 94 1.32 -17.83 -2.18
C GLU A 94 1.48 -16.31 -2.12
N GLN A 95 1.30 -15.66 -3.27
CA GLN A 95 1.39 -14.21 -3.40
C GLN A 95 0.29 -13.47 -2.63
N SER A 96 -0.93 -14.00 -2.58
CA SER A 96 -2.02 -13.40 -1.78
C SER A 96 -1.71 -13.38 -0.28
N ARG A 97 -1.11 -14.44 0.27
CA ARG A 97 -0.64 -14.44 1.67
C ARG A 97 0.46 -13.41 1.89
N LEU A 98 1.40 -13.31 0.95
CA LEU A 98 2.45 -12.31 1.00
C LEU A 98 1.92 -10.87 0.92
N ILE A 99 0.94 -10.60 0.03
CA ILE A 99 0.26 -9.30 -0.07
C ILE A 99 -0.31 -8.90 1.29
N LEU A 100 -1.05 -9.80 1.94
CA LEU A 100 -1.65 -9.54 3.24
C LEU A 100 -0.58 -9.33 4.32
N LYS A 101 0.49 -10.14 4.33
CA LYS A 101 1.60 -9.94 5.29
C LYS A 101 2.27 -8.58 5.14
N ILE A 102 2.50 -8.12 3.91
CA ILE A 102 3.07 -6.78 3.64
C ILE A 102 2.08 -5.68 4.04
N ALA A 103 0.79 -5.82 3.69
CA ALA A 103 -0.25 -4.85 4.04
C ALA A 103 -0.45 -4.74 5.56
N ASP A 104 -0.35 -5.86 6.28
CA ASP A 104 -0.43 -5.92 7.73
C ASP A 104 0.73 -5.17 8.37
N LYS A 105 1.96 -5.35 7.85
CA LYS A 105 3.11 -4.57 8.31
C LYS A 105 2.91 -3.08 8.03
N ALA A 106 2.45 -2.71 6.84
CA ALA A 106 2.14 -1.33 6.49
C ALA A 106 1.07 -0.72 7.41
N TRP A 107 0.06 -1.50 7.81
CA TRP A 107 -0.96 -1.07 8.75
C TRP A 107 -0.41 -0.85 10.16
N GLN A 108 0.50 -1.69 10.63
CA GLN A 108 1.17 -1.52 11.93
C GLN A 108 1.94 -0.20 11.98
N VAL A 109 2.64 0.16 10.90
CA VAL A 109 3.47 1.38 10.83
C VAL A 109 2.77 2.56 10.16
N LYS A 110 1.45 2.51 9.93
CA LYS A 110 0.70 3.56 9.18
C LYS A 110 0.78 4.96 9.80
N ASP A 111 1.02 5.02 11.10
CA ASP A 111 1.12 6.26 11.86
C ASP A 111 2.57 6.73 12.01
N ASP A 112 3.55 5.89 11.66
CA ASP A 112 4.95 6.28 11.54
C ASP A 112 5.15 7.03 10.21
N LEU A 113 5.52 8.29 10.34
CA LEU A 113 5.76 9.19 9.22
C LEU A 113 7.18 9.09 8.66
N SER A 114 8.08 8.40 9.34
CA SER A 114 9.45 8.23 8.87
C SER A 114 9.51 7.35 7.62
N PRO A 115 10.57 7.49 6.81
CA PRO A 115 11.59 8.55 6.84
C PRO A 115 11.13 9.86 6.16
N ALA A 116 9.90 9.92 5.66
CA ALA A 116 9.34 11.14 5.09
C ALA A 116 9.16 12.24 6.15
N THR A 117 9.06 13.49 5.69
CA THR A 117 8.87 14.65 6.57
C THR A 117 7.94 15.68 5.95
N GLY A 118 7.35 16.54 6.77
CA GLY A 118 6.51 17.66 6.32
C GLY A 118 5.36 17.22 5.42
N ASP A 119 5.16 17.95 4.32
CA ASP A 119 4.07 17.69 3.36
C ASP A 119 4.17 16.32 2.69
N ASP A 120 5.38 15.85 2.42
CA ASP A 120 5.60 14.54 1.79
C ASP A 120 5.11 13.41 2.72
N ALA A 121 5.36 13.53 4.04
CA ALA A 121 4.89 12.55 5.01
C ALA A 121 3.37 12.52 5.13
N ILE A 122 2.72 13.68 5.22
CA ILE A 122 1.26 13.81 5.34
C ILE A 122 0.59 13.18 4.12
N PHE A 123 1.03 13.57 2.92
CA PHE A 123 0.43 13.08 1.69
C PHE A 123 0.75 11.60 1.46
N SER A 124 1.97 11.15 1.75
CA SER A 124 2.33 9.73 1.67
C SER A 124 1.52 8.85 2.65
N LYS A 125 1.27 9.30 3.88
CA LYS A 125 0.36 8.60 4.82
C LYS A 125 -1.05 8.48 4.23
N HIS A 126 -1.59 9.55 3.66
CA HIS A 126 -2.89 9.53 3.01
C HIS A 126 -2.94 8.53 1.86
N LEU A 127 -1.90 8.47 1.01
CA LEU A 127 -1.80 7.51 -0.08
C LEU A 127 -1.70 6.07 0.42
N ALA A 128 -0.94 5.82 1.50
CA ALA A 128 -0.85 4.50 2.14
C ALA A 128 -2.22 4.00 2.59
N LEU A 129 -2.99 4.84 3.29
CA LEU A 129 -4.33 4.47 3.76
C LEU A 129 -5.27 4.12 2.61
N GLY A 130 -5.22 4.88 1.51
CA GLY A 130 -5.99 4.56 0.31
C GLY A 130 -5.58 3.25 -0.36
N ALA A 131 -4.28 2.97 -0.42
CA ALA A 131 -3.76 1.71 -0.95
C ALA A 131 -4.16 0.52 -0.07
N LEU A 132 -4.05 0.65 1.26
CA LEU A 132 -4.48 -0.36 2.23
C LEU A 132 -5.98 -0.66 2.11
N ALA A 133 -6.82 0.38 1.99
CA ALA A 133 -8.25 0.20 1.77
C ALA A 133 -8.55 -0.64 0.51
N GLU A 134 -7.83 -0.42 -0.58
CA GLU A 134 -7.98 -1.23 -1.79
C GLU A 134 -7.49 -2.67 -1.63
N ILE A 135 -6.34 -2.86 -1.01
CA ILE A 135 -5.77 -4.19 -0.76
C ILE A 135 -6.73 -5.01 0.09
N TYR A 136 -7.14 -4.49 1.24
CA TYR A 136 -8.03 -5.21 2.15
C TYR A 136 -9.41 -5.49 1.53
N TYR A 137 -9.98 -4.55 0.77
CA TYR A 137 -11.26 -4.78 0.10
C TYR A 137 -11.22 -5.92 -0.92
N ARG A 138 -10.04 -6.18 -1.51
CA ARG A 138 -9.88 -7.31 -2.45
C ARG A 138 -10.18 -8.64 -1.76
N PHE A 139 -9.88 -8.75 -0.47
CA PHE A 139 -10.05 -9.93 0.36
C PHE A 139 -11.22 -9.80 1.36
N ARG A 140 -12.16 -8.88 1.11
CA ARG A 140 -13.31 -8.54 1.96
C ARG A 140 -14.27 -9.67 2.32
N GLU A 141 -14.17 -10.82 1.65
CA GLU A 141 -14.97 -12.00 2.04
C GLU A 141 -14.56 -12.50 3.43
N ASN A 142 -13.35 -12.15 3.90
CA ASN A 142 -12.97 -12.19 5.30
C ASN A 142 -13.48 -10.91 6.02
N PRO A 143 -14.38 -11.02 7.02
CA PRO A 143 -14.94 -9.87 7.73
C PRO A 143 -13.88 -8.97 8.37
N LEU A 144 -12.81 -9.53 8.93
CA LEU A 144 -11.73 -8.76 9.56
C LEU A 144 -11.00 -7.88 8.53
N LEU A 145 -10.88 -8.34 7.28
CA LEU A 145 -10.27 -7.57 6.21
C LEU A 145 -11.24 -6.50 5.67
N LEU A 146 -12.54 -6.78 5.66
CA LEU A 146 -13.54 -5.73 5.37
C LEU A 146 -13.50 -4.62 6.44
N GLU A 147 -13.39 -4.97 7.72
CA GLU A 147 -13.23 -4.00 8.81
C GLU A 147 -11.97 -3.16 8.65
N ARG A 148 -10.81 -3.79 8.35
CA ARG A 148 -9.57 -3.05 8.06
C ARG A 148 -9.69 -2.14 6.84
N CYS A 149 -10.39 -2.58 5.79
CA CYS A 149 -10.69 -1.74 4.64
C CYS A 149 -11.48 -0.49 5.06
N ILE A 150 -12.54 -0.66 5.86
CA ILE A 150 -13.39 0.44 6.32
C ILE A 150 -12.57 1.40 7.20
N ALA A 151 -11.78 0.87 8.14
CA ALA A 151 -10.93 1.67 9.01
C ALA A 151 -9.92 2.50 8.21
N ALA A 152 -9.18 1.87 7.29
CA ALA A 152 -8.23 2.58 6.42
C ALA A 152 -8.91 3.68 5.58
N ALA A 153 -10.07 3.37 5.00
CA ALA A 153 -10.81 4.32 4.18
C ALA A 153 -11.35 5.51 4.99
N ARG A 154 -11.82 5.26 6.23
CA ARG A 154 -12.28 6.32 7.14
C ARG A 154 -11.13 7.24 7.54
N MET A 155 -10.00 6.67 7.96
CA MET A 155 -8.81 7.45 8.31
C MET A 155 -8.32 8.29 7.11
N GLN A 156 -8.38 7.75 5.89
CA GLN A 156 -8.02 8.52 4.69
C GLN A 156 -8.96 9.71 4.46
N VAL A 157 -10.27 9.50 4.59
CA VAL A 157 -11.28 10.57 4.47
C VAL A 157 -11.09 11.61 5.57
N GLU A 158 -10.88 11.21 6.81
CA GLU A 158 -10.70 12.14 7.93
C GLU A 158 -9.55 13.13 7.69
N MET A 159 -8.44 12.66 7.12
CA MET A 159 -7.29 13.51 6.83
C MET A 159 -7.33 14.20 5.45
N GLN A 160 -8.44 14.10 4.69
CA GLN A 160 -8.49 14.51 3.28
C GLN A 160 -8.17 16.00 3.04
N SER A 161 -8.60 16.90 3.93
CA SER A 161 -8.32 18.33 3.81
C SER A 161 -6.83 18.65 4.01
N GLU A 162 -6.20 18.00 5.00
CA GLU A 162 -4.78 18.20 5.30
C GLU A 162 -3.90 17.63 4.18
N ALA A 163 -4.21 16.41 3.72
CA ALA A 163 -3.50 15.75 2.63
C ALA A 163 -3.59 16.54 1.32
N MET A 164 -4.76 17.11 0.99
CA MET A 164 -4.92 17.96 -0.19
C MET A 164 -4.07 19.23 -0.11
N LYS A 165 -4.00 19.87 1.08
CA LYS A 165 -3.12 21.04 1.29
C LYS A 165 -1.64 20.66 1.12
N ALA A 166 -1.23 19.51 1.67
CA ALA A 166 0.13 18.99 1.53
C ALA A 166 0.48 18.71 0.05
N HIS A 167 -0.41 18.04 -0.69
CA HIS A 167 -0.24 17.79 -2.13
C HIS A 167 -0.05 19.09 -2.93
N ILE A 168 -0.92 20.08 -2.71
CA ILE A 168 -0.82 21.39 -3.39
C ILE A 168 0.53 22.07 -3.09
N ARG A 169 1.03 21.99 -1.87
CA ARG A 169 2.33 22.55 -1.50
C ARG A 169 3.50 21.77 -2.12
N GLN A 170 3.41 20.43 -2.14
CA GLN A 170 4.39 19.56 -2.78
C GLN A 170 4.50 19.87 -4.28
N GLU A 171 3.38 19.94 -5.00
CA GLU A 171 3.34 20.26 -6.44
C GLU A 171 3.94 21.65 -6.72
N LYS A 172 3.62 22.65 -5.90
CA LYS A 172 4.20 23.99 -6.02
C LYS A 172 5.72 24.01 -5.76
N ARG A 173 6.20 23.20 -4.81
CA ARG A 173 7.64 23.08 -4.49
C ARG A 173 8.41 22.38 -5.61
N LEU A 174 7.81 21.35 -6.22
CA LEU A 174 8.42 20.57 -7.29
C LEU A 174 8.31 21.23 -8.67
N ALA A 175 7.47 22.27 -8.82
CA ALA A 175 7.35 23.02 -10.05
C ALA A 175 8.70 23.62 -10.47
N ALA A 176 9.17 23.26 -11.66
CA ALA A 176 10.44 23.74 -12.19
C ALA A 176 10.45 25.30 -12.29
N PRO A 177 11.61 25.94 -12.10
CA PRO A 177 11.75 27.38 -12.35
C PRO A 177 11.23 27.74 -13.75
N GLY A 178 10.30 28.71 -13.82
CA GLY A 178 9.65 29.12 -15.08
C GLY A 178 8.34 28.37 -15.41
N LYS A 179 7.95 27.34 -14.64
CA LYS A 179 6.69 26.59 -14.81
C LYS A 179 5.65 26.87 -13.71
N LYS A 180 5.65 28.08 -13.14
CA LYS A 180 4.79 28.47 -12.00
C LYS A 180 3.28 28.38 -12.26
N ASN A 181 2.85 28.25 -13.52
CA ASN A 181 1.43 28.20 -13.92
C ASN A 181 0.98 26.82 -14.40
N GLN A 182 1.72 25.74 -14.13
CA GLN A 182 1.23 24.41 -14.48
C GLN A 182 0.00 24.04 -13.63
N PRO A 183 -1.07 23.50 -14.25
CA PRO A 183 -2.22 23.01 -13.51
C PRO A 183 -1.82 21.91 -12.53
N ILE A 184 -2.29 22.01 -11.29
CA ILE A 184 -2.12 20.95 -10.29
C ILE A 184 -2.97 19.76 -10.71
N ILE A 185 -2.35 18.58 -10.81
CA ILE A 185 -3.07 17.34 -11.07
C ILE A 185 -3.62 16.84 -9.73
N TYR A 186 -4.93 16.76 -9.63
CA TYR A 186 -5.57 16.25 -8.43
C TYR A 186 -5.70 14.71 -8.50
N PRO A 187 -5.22 13.98 -7.49
CA PRO A 187 -5.30 12.52 -7.47
C PRO A 187 -6.72 12.05 -7.16
N SER A 188 -6.99 10.78 -7.52
CA SER A 188 -8.24 10.12 -7.15
C SER A 188 -8.31 9.78 -5.65
N HIS A 189 -9.49 9.86 -5.03
CA HIS A 189 -9.65 9.52 -3.61
C HIS A 189 -10.27 8.13 -3.37
N LYS A 190 -9.42 7.15 -3.04
CA LYS A 190 -9.80 5.74 -2.87
C LYS A 190 -10.77 5.51 -1.71
N GLY A 191 -10.58 6.19 -0.59
CA GLY A 191 -11.39 6.05 0.63
C GLY A 191 -12.85 6.43 0.42
N PHE A 192 -13.10 7.60 -0.19
CA PHE A 192 -14.45 8.06 -0.54
C PHE A 192 -15.16 7.05 -1.44
N LYS A 193 -14.49 6.66 -2.52
CA LYS A 193 -15.01 5.65 -3.46
C LYS A 193 -15.34 4.34 -2.75
N ARG A 194 -14.48 3.90 -1.83
CA ARG A 194 -14.62 2.61 -1.16
C ARG A 194 -15.77 2.61 -0.14
N LEU A 195 -15.84 3.63 0.71
CA LEU A 195 -16.92 3.80 1.68
C LEU A 195 -18.27 3.95 0.98
N ALA A 196 -18.35 4.72 -0.10
CA ALA A 196 -19.59 4.85 -0.88
C ALA A 196 -20.08 3.50 -1.45
N ILE A 197 -19.17 2.64 -1.94
CA ILE A 197 -19.51 1.29 -2.41
C ILE A 197 -20.04 0.41 -1.27
N ILE A 198 -19.45 0.52 -0.07
CA ILE A 198 -19.84 -0.28 1.10
C ILE A 198 -21.22 0.17 1.60
N LEU A 199 -21.43 1.47 1.80
CA LEU A 199 -22.71 2.05 2.22
C LEU A 199 -23.82 1.73 1.21
N GLU A 200 -23.53 1.81 -0.09
CA GLU A 200 -24.48 1.42 -1.14
C GLU A 200 -24.88 -0.07 -1.03
N LYS A 201 -23.92 -0.96 -0.76
CA LYS A 201 -24.20 -2.40 -0.56
C LYS A 201 -25.02 -2.67 0.70
N GLU A 202 -24.79 -1.88 1.75
CA GLU A 202 -25.56 -1.89 3.00
C GLU A 202 -26.92 -1.19 2.86
N LYS A 203 -27.25 -0.67 1.68
CA LYS A 203 -28.48 0.13 1.40
C LYS A 203 -28.61 1.39 2.26
N ARG A 204 -27.50 1.88 2.80
CA ARG A 204 -27.40 3.14 3.54
C ARG A 204 -27.19 4.29 2.55
N TYR A 205 -28.22 4.56 1.76
CA TYR A 205 -28.09 5.47 0.63
C TYR A 205 -27.95 6.93 1.05
N GLU A 206 -28.64 7.34 2.12
CA GLU A 206 -28.50 8.69 2.69
C GLU A 206 -27.04 8.96 3.10
N ASP A 207 -26.43 8.08 3.89
CA ASP A 207 -25.02 8.19 4.30
C ASP A 207 -24.06 8.18 3.09
N ALA A 208 -24.38 7.37 2.07
CA ALA A 208 -23.57 7.30 0.86
C ALA A 208 -23.65 8.59 0.03
N LEU A 209 -24.80 9.27 0.02
CA LEU A 209 -24.99 10.55 -0.67
C LEU A 209 -24.24 11.67 0.05
N GLU A 210 -24.37 11.78 1.37
CA GLU A 210 -23.65 12.77 2.18
C GLU A 210 -22.13 12.66 1.96
N LEU A 211 -21.60 11.43 2.02
CA LEU A 211 -20.19 11.17 1.76
C LEU A 211 -19.75 11.57 0.34
N LEU A 212 -20.58 11.32 -0.68
CA LEU A 212 -20.24 11.66 -2.06
C LEU A 212 -20.38 13.15 -2.35
N GLU A 213 -21.30 13.85 -1.69
CA GLU A 213 -21.42 15.30 -1.76
C GLU A 213 -20.19 15.99 -1.12
N GLU A 214 -19.69 15.46 0.00
CA GLU A 214 -18.40 15.86 0.56
C GLU A 214 -17.27 15.64 -0.46
N ALA A 215 -17.21 14.46 -1.09
CA ALA A 215 -16.21 14.16 -2.11
C ALA A 215 -16.33 15.09 -3.34
N ALA A 216 -17.53 15.42 -3.80
CA ALA A 216 -17.77 16.27 -4.96
C ALA A 216 -17.36 17.73 -4.74
N THR A 217 -17.49 18.22 -3.50
CA THR A 217 -17.07 19.58 -3.13
C THR A 217 -15.58 19.67 -2.76
N SER A 218 -14.94 18.51 -2.57
CA SER A 218 -13.50 18.41 -2.33
C SER A 218 -12.70 18.50 -3.64
N LYS A 219 -11.42 18.85 -3.55
CA LYS A 219 -10.53 18.95 -4.73
C LYS A 219 -9.95 17.61 -5.18
N TRP A 220 -10.61 16.49 -4.86
CA TRP A 220 -10.17 15.16 -5.26
C TRP A 220 -10.80 14.75 -6.59
N ASP A 221 -10.01 14.13 -7.47
CA ASP A 221 -10.53 13.62 -8.74
C ASP A 221 -11.41 12.36 -8.51
N GLY A 222 -12.44 12.20 -9.33
CA GLY A 222 -13.32 11.04 -9.26
C GLY A 222 -14.65 11.16 -10.00
N ASP A 223 -15.36 10.05 -10.06
CA ASP A 223 -16.66 9.91 -10.74
C ASP A 223 -17.86 10.25 -9.82
N TRP A 224 -17.73 11.31 -9.00
CA TRP A 224 -18.65 11.62 -7.89
C TRP A 224 -20.10 11.84 -8.36
N ASP A 225 -20.32 12.72 -9.33
CA ASP A 225 -21.67 13.02 -9.85
C ASP A 225 -22.36 11.76 -10.40
N LYS A 226 -21.61 10.93 -11.14
CA LYS A 226 -22.12 9.67 -11.69
C LYS A 226 -22.55 8.72 -10.56
N ARG A 227 -21.81 8.69 -9.46
CA ARG A 227 -22.16 7.88 -8.28
C ARG A 227 -23.37 8.43 -7.55
N ILE A 228 -23.44 9.74 -7.33
CA ILE A 228 -24.56 10.44 -6.69
C ILE A 228 -25.86 10.12 -7.44
N GLU A 229 -25.89 10.30 -8.76
CA GLU A 229 -27.09 10.05 -9.56
C GLU A 229 -27.53 8.57 -9.53
N ARG A 230 -26.57 7.66 -9.57
CA ARG A 230 -26.84 6.22 -9.44
C ARG A 230 -27.46 5.89 -8.07
N ILE A 231 -26.93 6.46 -6.98
CA ILE A 231 -27.44 6.21 -5.62
C ILE A 231 -28.82 6.85 -5.43
N LYS A 232 -29.03 8.09 -5.90
CA LYS A 232 -30.36 8.73 -5.88
C LYS A 232 -31.42 7.87 -6.59
N LYS A 233 -31.09 7.27 -7.73
CA LYS A 233 -32.01 6.36 -8.44
C LYS A 233 -32.36 5.14 -7.59
N LYS A 234 -31.38 4.50 -6.95
CA LYS A 234 -31.60 3.34 -6.08
C LYS A 234 -32.40 3.68 -4.82
N ALA A 235 -32.14 4.82 -4.19
CA ALA A 235 -32.87 5.29 -3.03
C ALA A 235 -34.36 5.51 -3.32
N ARG A 236 -34.69 6.05 -4.49
CA ARG A 236 -36.09 6.19 -4.96
C ARG A 236 -36.74 4.83 -5.16
N SER A 237 -36.07 3.89 -5.80
CA SER A 237 -36.60 2.54 -6.06
C SER A 237 -36.80 1.68 -4.80
N GLN A 238 -36.17 2.00 -3.67
CA GLN A 238 -36.39 1.31 -2.39
C GLN A 238 -37.59 1.85 -1.60
N LYS A 239 -38.03 3.09 -1.89
CA LYS A 239 -39.20 3.72 -1.25
C LYS A 239 -40.52 3.37 -1.95
N CYS A 240 -40.47 2.65 -3.06
CA CYS A 240 -41.62 2.09 -3.78
C CYS A 240 -41.75 0.60 -3.47
#